data_AF-A0A7C0ZZH7-F1
#
_entry.id   AF-A0A7C0ZZH7-F1
#
_cell.length_a   1.000
_cell.length_b   1.000
_cell.length_c   1.000
_cell.angle_alpha   90.00
_cell.angle_beta   90.00
_cell.angle_gamma   90.00
#
_symmetry.space_group_name_H-M   'P 1'
#
loop_
_entity.id
_entity.type
_entity.pdbx_description
1 polymer ?
#
loop_
_entity_poly.entity_id
_entity_poly.type
_entity_poly.pdbx_seq_one_letter_code
_entity_poly.pdbx_strand_id
1 'polypeptide(L)'
;GLIGVAIVTAVCHGLAHPVPGVGIAVPVFVPPLVTAAVAILLSRRYAAPLAYISGSLGTLIGADLLNLDKLQGLGAPVASIGGAGTFDGVFLTGILAVLLAGLVVGRAPVN
;
A
#
# COMPACT_ATOMS: atom_id res chain seq x y z
N GLY A 1 -12.06 0.62 -7.43
CA GLY A 1 -11.30 -0.59 -7.09
C GLY A 1 -10.05 -0.68 -7.94
N LEU A 2 -10.15 -1.26 -9.14
CA LEU A 2 -9.00 -1.49 -10.03
C LEU A 2 -8.15 -0.26 -10.33
N ILE A 3 -8.77 0.88 -10.64
CA ILE A 3 -8.04 2.13 -10.90
C ILE A 3 -7.22 2.54 -9.67
N GLY A 4 -7.80 2.44 -8.47
CA GLY A 4 -7.11 2.74 -7.23
C GLY A 4 -5.94 1.79 -6.98
N VAL A 5 -6.15 0.49 -7.19
CA VAL A 5 -5.08 -0.53 -7.12
C VAL A 5 -3.94 -0.18 -8.08
N ALA A 6 -4.25 0.11 -9.35
CA ALA A 6 -3.23 0.44 -10.35
C ALA A 6 -2.41 1.67 -9.98
N ILE A 7 -3.05 2.74 -9.49
CA ILE A 7 -2.35 3.96 -9.04
C ILE A 7 -1.44 3.65 -7.85
N VAL A 8 -1.96 2.98 -6.82
CA VAL A 8 -1.18 2.65 -5.62
C VAL A 8 -0.03 1.70 -5.97
N THR A 9 -0.26 0.72 -6.85
CA THR A 9 0.80 -0.17 -7.39
C THR A 9 1.92 0.62 -8.04
N ALA A 10 1.60 1.55 -8.95
CA ALA A 10 2.62 2.34 -9.64
C ALA A 10 3.45 3.18 -8.66
N VAL A 11 2.81 3.80 -7.68
CA VAL A 11 3.49 4.60 -6.66
C VAL A 11 4.37 3.73 -5.76
N CYS A 12 3.83 2.64 -5.21
CA CYS A 12 4.58 1.74 -4.34
C CYS A 12 5.76 1.08 -5.08
N HIS A 13 5.60 0.73 -6.35
CA HIS A 13 6.68 0.17 -7.16
C HIS A 13 7.84 1.16 -7.37
N GLY A 14 7.53 2.44 -7.64
CA GLY A 14 8.56 3.48 -7.81
C GLY A 14 9.29 3.85 -6.52
N LEU A 15 8.63 3.69 -5.37
CA LEU A 15 9.20 4.00 -4.05
C LEU A 15 9.92 2.81 -3.41
N ALA A 16 9.71 1.61 -3.92
CA ALA A 16 10.31 0.39 -3.40
C ALA A 16 11.81 0.34 -3.69
N HIS A 17 12.60 0.13 -2.64
CA HIS A 17 14.04 -0.01 -2.75
C HIS A 17 14.52 -1.27 -1.99
N PRO A 18 15.37 -2.10 -2.61
CA PRO A 18 15.92 -3.29 -1.97
C PRO A 18 16.92 -2.89 -0.89
N VAL A 19 16.78 -3.46 0.30
CA VAL A 19 17.69 -3.28 1.44
C VAL A 19 18.36 -4.63 1.76
N PRO A 20 19.69 -4.73 1.64
CA PRO A 20 20.42 -5.96 1.92
C PRO A 20 20.16 -6.51 3.32
N GLY A 21 19.86 -7.81 3.42
CA GLY A 21 19.61 -8.49 4.69
C GLY A 21 18.23 -8.24 5.31
N VAL A 22 17.38 -7.40 4.70
CA VAL A 22 16.04 -7.06 5.23
C VAL A 22 14.94 -7.43 4.21
N GLY A 23 15.08 -7.05 2.94
CA GLY A 23 14.08 -7.28 1.90
C GLY A 23 13.79 -6.02 1.09
N ILE A 24 12.54 -5.81 0.69
CA ILE A 24 12.12 -4.59 -0.02
C ILE A 24 11.53 -3.60 0.99
N ALA A 25 12.06 -2.39 1.04
CA ALA A 25 11.58 -1.31 1.89
C ALA A 25 10.79 -0.27 1.10
N VAL A 26 9.78 0.31 1.74
CA VAL A 26 8.96 1.41 1.22
C VAL A 26 8.75 2.44 2.34
N PRO A 27 8.69 3.75 2.05
CA PRO A 27 8.42 4.77 3.07
C PRO A 27 7.07 4.55 3.77
N VAL A 28 7.08 4.34 5.08
CA VAL A 28 5.90 3.90 5.88
C VAL A 28 4.64 4.76 5.69
N PHE A 29 4.78 6.08 5.55
CA PHE A 29 3.63 7.00 5.49
C PHE A 29 3.14 7.30 4.07
N VAL A 30 3.95 7.04 3.04
CA VAL A 30 3.59 7.44 1.67
C VAL A 30 2.45 6.58 1.10
N PRO A 31 2.49 5.23 1.15
CA PRO A 31 1.40 4.40 0.65
C PRO A 31 0.06 4.65 1.35
N PRO A 32 -0.04 4.78 2.70
CA PRO A 32 -1.31 5.12 3.35
C PRO A 32 -1.91 6.44 2.88
N LEU A 33 -1.10 7.50 2.77
CA LEU A 33 -1.56 8.83 2.38
C LEU A 33 -2.03 8.86 0.92
N VAL A 34 -1.25 8.26 0.02
CA VAL A 34 -1.61 8.16 -1.40
C VAL A 34 -2.89 7.35 -1.56
N THR A 35 -3.01 6.22 -0.86
CA THR A 35 -4.20 5.37 -0.89
C THR A 35 -5.43 6.12 -0.40
N ALA A 36 -5.34 6.82 0.73
CA ALA A 36 -6.45 7.60 1.26
C ALA A 36 -6.90 8.70 0.28
N ALA A 37 -5.95 9.44 -0.29
CA ALA A 37 -6.24 10.47 -1.29
C ALA A 37 -6.93 9.88 -2.53
N VAL A 38 -6.38 8.80 -3.09
CA VAL A 38 -6.95 8.11 -4.26
C VAL A 38 -8.36 7.59 -3.97
N ALA A 39 -8.58 7.00 -2.80
CA ALA A 39 -9.88 6.48 -2.41
C ALA A 39 -10.94 7.58 -2.27
N ILE A 40 -10.60 8.70 -1.62
CA ILE A 40 -11.48 9.87 -1.46
C ILE A 40 -11.81 10.50 -2.82
N LEU A 41 -10.81 10.62 -3.71
CA LEU A 41 -10.98 11.19 -5.05
C LEU A 41 -11.85 10.31 -5.95
N LEU A 42 -11.70 8.98 -5.87
CA LEU A 42 -12.50 8.04 -6.66
C LEU A 42 -13.95 7.95 -6.17
N SER A 43 -14.17 7.88 -4.86
CA SER A 43 -15.51 7.91 -4.30
C SER A 43 -15.48 8.23 -2.82
N ARG A 44 -16.02 9.40 -2.43
CA ARG A 44 -16.22 9.73 -1.02
C ARG A 44 -17.13 8.70 -0.34
N ARG A 45 -18.25 8.31 -0.97
CA ARG A 45 -19.20 7.34 -0.39
C ARG A 45 -18.56 5.99 -0.05
N TYR A 46 -17.63 5.52 -0.88
CA TYR A 46 -16.97 4.23 -0.70
C TYR A 46 -15.48 4.37 -0.32
N ALA A 47 -15.08 5.50 0.26
CA ALA A 47 -13.67 5.81 0.48
C ALA A 47 -12.98 4.77 1.37
N ALA A 48 -13.62 4.33 2.46
CA ALA A 48 -13.04 3.31 3.35
C ALA A 48 -12.84 1.93 2.64
N PRO A 49 -13.87 1.31 2.02
CA PRO A 49 -13.67 0.08 1.25
C PRO A 49 -12.66 0.22 0.11
N LEU A 50 -12.66 1.36 -0.60
CA LEU A 50 -11.70 1.62 -1.68
C LEU A 50 -10.29 1.76 -1.15
N ALA A 51 -10.10 2.42 -0.02
CA ALA A 51 -8.81 2.58 0.63
C ALA A 51 -8.24 1.23 1.06
N TYR A 52 -9.06 0.37 1.66
CA TYR A 52 -8.62 -0.97 2.06
C TYR A 52 -8.17 -1.81 0.86
N ILE A 53 -9.03 -1.93 -0.17
CA ILE A 53 -8.72 -2.77 -1.34
C ILE A 53 -7.53 -2.20 -2.12
N SER A 54 -7.54 -0.90 -2.39
CA SER A 54 -6.49 -0.24 -3.19
C SER A 54 -5.16 -0.20 -2.44
N GLY A 55 -5.19 0.04 -1.14
CA GLY A 55 -4.01 0.08 -0.28
C GLY A 55 -3.37 -1.27 -0.12
N SER A 56 -4.15 -2.29 0.24
CA SER A 56 -3.60 -3.63 0.46
C SER A 56 -3.12 -4.26 -0.86
N LEU A 57 -3.97 -4.34 -1.89
CA LEU A 57 -3.56 -4.96 -3.15
C LEU A 57 -2.53 -4.12 -3.90
N GLY A 58 -2.69 -2.79 -3.89
CA GLY A 58 -1.78 -1.89 -4.58
C GLY A 58 -0.37 -1.96 -4.00
N THR A 59 -0.24 -1.91 -2.68
CA THR A 59 1.04 -2.02 -1.99
C THR A 59 1.64 -3.41 -2.16
N LEU A 60 0.88 -4.49 -2.00
CA LEU A 60 1.41 -5.85 -2.20
C LEU A 60 1.96 -6.05 -3.62
N ILE A 61 1.21 -5.64 -4.64
CA ILE A 61 1.64 -5.81 -6.03
C ILE A 61 2.84 -4.90 -6.31
N GLY A 62 2.75 -3.62 -5.93
CA GLY A 62 3.74 -2.61 -6.29
C GLY A 62 5.04 -2.74 -5.50
N ALA A 63 4.95 -2.83 -4.18
CA ALA A 63 6.11 -2.95 -3.31
C ALA A 63 6.77 -4.31 -3.48
N ASP A 64 6.01 -5.39 -3.35
CA ASP A 64 6.59 -6.73 -3.25
C ASP A 64 6.69 -7.43 -4.60
N LEU A 65 5.55 -7.72 -5.26
CA LEU A 65 5.53 -8.62 -6.42
C LEU A 65 6.33 -8.10 -7.62
N LEU A 66 6.24 -6.80 -7.90
CA LEU A 66 6.94 -6.18 -9.03
C LEU A 66 8.43 -5.93 -8.77
N ASN A 67 8.94 -6.20 -7.55
CA ASN A 67 10.35 -6.02 -7.20
C ASN A 67 11.06 -7.33 -6.81
N LEU A 68 10.43 -8.49 -7.06
CA LEU A 68 11.00 -9.80 -6.74
C LEU A 68 12.28 -10.11 -7.54
N ASP A 69 12.42 -9.54 -8.73
CA ASP A 69 13.64 -9.58 -9.55
C ASP A 69 14.82 -8.93 -8.83
N LYS A 70 14.59 -7.82 -8.12
CA LYS A 70 15.63 -7.10 -7.35
C LYS A 70 16.10 -7.89 -6.13
N LEU A 71 15.29 -8.83 -5.62
CA LEU A 71 15.66 -9.70 -4.51
C LEU A 71 16.66 -10.80 -4.92
N GLN A 72 16.62 -11.26 -6.18
CA GLN A 72 17.50 -12.32 -6.68
C GLN A 72 18.98 -11.91 -6.69
N GLY A 73 19.27 -10.60 -6.72
CA GLY A 73 20.63 -10.07 -6.67
C GLY A 73 21.22 -9.88 -5.26
N LEU A 74 20.42 -10.06 -4.20
CA LEU A 74 20.84 -9.72 -2.82
C LEU A 74 21.61 -10.84 -2.10
N GLY A 75 21.75 -12.03 -2.71
CA GLY A 75 22.47 -13.16 -2.09
C GLY A 75 21.88 -13.67 -0.78
N ALA A 76 20.67 -13.21 -0.41
CA ALA A 76 19.99 -13.60 0.80
C ALA A 76 19.16 -14.88 0.56
N PRO A 77 19.34 -15.96 1.35
CA PRO A 77 18.60 -17.21 1.18
C PRO A 77 17.10 -17.08 1.47
N VAL A 78 16.68 -15.98 2.13
CA VAL A 78 15.29 -15.67 2.43
C VAL A 78 15.10 -14.14 2.36
N ALA A 79 14.01 -13.69 1.74
CA ALA A 79 13.63 -12.28 1.67
C ALA A 79 12.29 -12.05 2.36
N SER A 80 12.19 -11.00 3.18
CA SER A 80 10.91 -10.61 3.79
C SER A 80 10.07 -9.83 2.77
N ILE A 81 8.87 -10.34 2.52
CA ILE A 81 7.82 -9.71 1.70
C ILE A 81 6.82 -9.05 2.64
N GLY A 82 6.38 -7.85 2.31
CA GLY A 82 5.36 -7.13 3.04
C GLY A 82 5.87 -6.31 4.24
N GLY A 83 7.02 -6.63 4.85
CA GLY A 83 7.38 -5.98 6.12
C GLY A 83 8.82 -6.12 6.56
N ALA A 84 9.77 -5.97 5.64
CA ALA A 84 11.20 -5.92 5.90
C ALA A 84 11.54 -4.87 7.01
N GLY A 85 11.44 -5.29 8.27
CA GLY A 85 11.74 -4.50 9.47
C GLY A 85 10.65 -3.56 10.02
N THR A 86 9.40 -3.54 9.51
CA THR A 86 8.47 -2.41 9.79
C THR A 86 7.01 -2.72 10.16
N PHE A 87 6.65 -3.96 10.52
CA PHE A 87 5.26 -4.45 10.46
C PHE A 87 4.76 -4.48 9.00
N ASP A 88 3.90 -5.44 8.65
CA ASP A 88 3.41 -5.64 7.28
C ASP A 88 2.84 -4.33 6.69
N GLY A 89 3.62 -3.64 5.87
CA GLY A 89 3.30 -2.35 5.27
C GLY A 89 2.06 -2.44 4.40
N VAL A 90 1.73 -3.62 3.89
CA VAL A 90 0.46 -3.92 3.22
C VAL A 90 -0.70 -3.73 4.21
N PHE A 91 -0.64 -4.41 5.35
CA PHE A 91 -1.62 -4.31 6.43
C PHE A 91 -1.73 -2.89 7.00
N LEU A 92 -0.60 -2.26 7.31
CA LEU A 92 -0.56 -0.91 7.87
C LEU A 92 -1.13 0.11 6.87
N THR A 93 -0.83 -0.04 5.58
CA THR A 93 -1.41 0.78 4.52
C THR A 93 -2.92 0.61 4.45
N GLY A 94 -3.42 -0.63 4.46
CA GLY A 94 -4.85 -0.91 4.44
C GLY A 94 -5.59 -0.25 5.61
N ILE A 95 -5.10 -0.45 6.84
CA ILE A 95 -5.76 0.10 8.04
C ILE A 95 -5.63 1.61 8.14
N LEU A 96 -4.43 2.17 7.97
CA LEU A 96 -4.23 3.61 8.07
C LEU A 96 -5.01 4.35 6.98
N ALA A 97 -5.04 3.82 5.76
CA ALA A 97 -5.81 4.45 4.69
C ALA A 97 -7.32 4.42 4.96
N VAL A 98 -7.84 3.33 5.54
CA VAL A 98 -9.25 3.26 5.98
C VAL A 98 -9.54 4.30 7.07
N LEU A 99 -8.68 4.40 8.09
CA LEU A 99 -8.84 5.36 9.18
C LEU A 99 -8.82 6.80 8.65
N LEU A 100 -7.84 7.13 7.80
CA LEU A 100 -7.72 8.44 7.18
C LEU A 100 -8.94 8.76 6.30
N ALA A 101 -9.35 7.84 5.44
CA ALA A 101 -10.50 8.03 4.56
C ALA A 101 -11.81 8.18 5.36
N GLY A 102 -12.00 7.37 6.39
CA GLY A 102 -13.20 7.40 7.24
C GLY A 102 -13.29 8.68 8.07
N LEU A 103 -12.16 9.16 8.61
CA LEU A 103 -12.10 10.43 9.36
C LEU A 103 -12.41 11.63 8.46
N VAL A 104 -11.90 11.63 7.23
CA VAL A 104 -12.06 12.77 6.30
C VAL A 104 -13.48 12.84 5.70
N VAL A 105 -14.10 11.70 5.42
CA VAL A 105 -15.42 11.67 4.77
C VAL A 105 -16.58 11.82 5.79
N GLY A 106 -16.38 11.43 7.05
CA GLY A 106 -17.47 11.36 8.03
C GLY A 106 -18.44 10.21 7.73
N ARG A 107 -19.29 9.82 8.70
CA ARG A 107 -20.28 8.75 8.51
C ARG A 107 -21.24 9.14 7.39
N ALA A 108 -21.19 8.42 6.26
CA ALA A 108 -22.20 8.56 5.22
C ALA A 108 -23.59 8.25 5.83
N PRO A 109 -24.63 9.06 5.55
CA PRO A 109 -25.97 8.80 6.04
C PRO A 109 -26.43 7.44 5.52
N VAL A 110 -26.88 6.58 6.45
CA VAL A 110 -27.49 5.29 6.16
C VAL A 110 -28.91 5.60 5.69
N ASN A 111 -29.10 5.70 4.38
CA ASN A 111 -30.41 5.74 3.74
C ASN A 111 -30.70 4.36 3.17
#